data_AF-K9THY0-F1
#
_entry.id   AF-K9THY0-F1
#
_cell.length_a   1.000
_cell.length_b   1.000
_cell.length_c   1.000
_cell.angle_alpha   90.00
_cell.angle_beta   90.00
_cell.angle_gamma   90.00
#
_symmetry.space_group_name_H-M   'P 1'
#
loop_
_entity.id
_entity.type
_entity.pdbx_description
1 polymer ?
#
loop_
_entity_poly.entity_id
_entity_poly.type
_entity_poly.pdbx_seq_one_letter_code
_entity_poly.pdbx_strand_id
1 'polypeptide(L)' 'MNLEQAVLEKLRTLSPDKQQEVLDFAEFLHQKNPHQRPLKSVKGLCADLKIDITEEDIAQARKEMWGNFPREMI' A
#
# COMPACT_ATOMS: atom_id res chain seq x y z
N MET A 1 -13.36 35.26 11.94
CA MET A 1 -14.09 33.97 11.92
C MET A 1 -13.09 32.85 12.12
N ASN A 2 -13.37 31.94 13.04
CA ASN A 2 -12.58 30.72 13.23
C ASN A 2 -13.16 29.59 12.37
N LEU A 3 -12.31 28.69 11.88
CA LEU A 3 -12.73 27.58 11.01
C LEU A 3 -13.80 26.72 11.69
N GLU A 4 -13.62 26.43 12.99
CA GLU A 4 -14.62 25.71 13.80
C GLU A 4 -16.00 26.37 13.78
N GLN A 5 -16.06 27.69 13.88
CA GLN A 5 -17.33 28.40 13.87
C GLN A 5 -18.01 28.35 12.50
N ALA A 6 -17.24 28.49 11.42
CA ALA A 6 -17.77 28.38 10.06
C ALA A 6 -18.33 26.97 9.77
N VAL A 7 -17.64 25.92 10.25
CA VAL A 7 -18.12 24.54 10.13
C VAL A 7 -19.41 24.35 10.91
N LEU A 8 -19.47 24.79 12.17
CA LEU A 8 -20.68 24.67 13.01
C LEU A 8 -21.89 25.39 12.43
N GLU A 9 -21.72 26.59 11.87
CA GLU A 9 -22.81 27.32 11.23
C GLU A 9 -23.35 26.58 10.02
N LYS A 10 -22.48 26.01 9.18
CA LYS A 10 -22.90 25.20 8.02
C LYS A 10 -23.55 23.89 8.46
N LEU A 11 -23.05 23.25 9.50
CA LEU A 11 -23.59 22.00 10.03
C LEU A 11 -25.02 22.18 10.56
N ARG A 12 -25.29 23.31 11.25
CA ARG A 12 -26.63 23.65 11.75
C ARG A 12 -27.65 23.94 10.65
N THR A 13 -27.21 24.39 9.48
CA THR A 13 -28.10 24.60 8.32
C THR A 13 -28.43 23.33 7.53
N LEU A 14 -27.74 22.21 7.80
CA LEU A 14 -27.98 20.94 7.13
C LEU A 14 -29.13 20.16 7.77
N SER A 15 -29.80 19.34 6.95
CA SER A 15 -30.75 18.33 7.42
C SER A 15 -30.05 17.25 8.25
N PRO A 16 -30.75 16.55 9.16
CA PRO A 16 -30.15 15.57 10.07
C PRO A 16 -29.40 14.45 9.35
N ASP A 17 -29.88 14.01 8.19
CA ASP A 17 -29.21 13.02 7.33
C ASP A 17 -27.82 13.51 6.86
N LYS A 18 -27.73 14.77 6.44
CA LYS A 18 -26.48 15.39 6.00
C LYS A 18 -25.54 15.75 7.14
N GLN A 19 -26.05 15.95 8.34
CA GLN A 19 -25.22 16.09 9.54
C GLN A 19 -24.51 14.76 9.85
N GLN A 20 -25.20 13.63 9.68
CA GLN A 20 -24.62 12.31 9.86
C GLN A 20 -23.51 12.04 8.83
N GLU A 21 -23.70 12.43 7.57
CA GLU A 21 -22.70 12.31 6.50
C GLU A 21 -21.42 13.12 6.81
N VAL A 22 -21.57 14.32 7.37
CA VAL A 22 -20.43 15.16 7.78
C VAL A 22 -19.68 14.54 8.97
N LEU A 23 -20.40 13.94 9.92
CA LEU A 23 -19.79 13.23 11.05
C LEU A 23 -18.98 12.02 10.57
N ASP A 24 -19.57 11.20 9.69
CA ASP A 24 -18.91 10.04 9.09
C ASP A 24 -17.63 10.44 8.34
N PHE A 25 -17.70 11.54 7.56
CA PHE A 25 -16.53 12.07 6.87
C PHE A 25 -15.44 12.58 7.82
N ALA A 26 -15.81 13.20 8.94
CA ALA A 26 -14.84 13.63 9.95
C ALA A 26 -14.15 12.43 10.62
N GLU A 27 -14.90 11.37 10.95
CA GLU A 27 -14.35 10.12 11.46
C GLU A 27 -13.43 9.45 10.43
N PHE A 28 -13.84 9.43 9.16
CA PHE A 28 -13.03 8.94 8.06
C PHE A 28 -11.70 9.71 7.95
N LEU A 29 -11.71 11.05 8.03
CA LEU A 29 -10.49 11.85 8.00
C LEU A 29 -9.58 11.60 9.21
N HIS A 30 -10.17 11.31 10.37
CA HIS A 30 -9.41 10.94 11.57
C HIS A 30 -8.72 9.57 11.39
N GLN A 31 -9.44 8.58 10.88
CA GLN A 31 -8.90 7.25 10.58
C GLN A 31 -7.88 7.28 9.43
N LYS A 32 -8.10 8.15 8.45
CA LYS A 32 -7.21 8.43 7.31
C LYS A 32 -6.09 9.41 7.64
N ASN A 33 -5.89 9.74 8.92
CA ASN A 33 -4.59 10.14 9.43
C ASN A 33 -3.86 8.90 9.93
N PRO A 34 -3.35 8.04 9.05
CA PRO A 34 -2.36 7.13 9.50
C PRO A 34 -1.12 8.01 9.69
N HIS A 35 -0.76 8.25 10.94
CA HIS A 35 0.65 8.21 11.27
C HIS A 35 1.15 6.82 10.84
N GLN A 36 1.27 6.58 9.53
CA GLN A 36 1.93 5.41 8.99
C GLN A 36 3.34 5.60 9.46
N ARG A 37 3.68 4.90 10.55
CA ARG A 37 5.07 4.70 10.91
C ARG A 37 5.72 4.27 9.61
N PRO A 38 6.77 4.98 9.16
CA PRO A 38 7.41 4.67 7.90
C PRO A 38 7.62 3.16 7.86
N LEU A 39 7.10 2.50 6.83
CA LEU A 39 7.27 1.06 6.68
C LEU A 39 8.76 0.78 6.79
N LYS A 40 9.14 -0.14 7.69
CA LYS A 40 10.54 -0.50 7.84
C LYS A 40 11.02 -1.02 6.50
N SER A 41 12.19 -0.55 6.07
CA SER A 41 12.79 -1.00 4.81
C SER A 41 12.91 -2.53 4.82
N VAL A 42 12.41 -3.18 3.76
CA VAL A 42 12.59 -4.62 3.53
C VAL A 42 14.02 -4.98 3.09
N LYS A 43 14.87 -3.96 2.86
CA LYS A 43 16.27 -4.14 2.52
C LYS A 43 16.99 -4.83 3.67
N GLY A 44 17.53 -6.03 3.40
CA GLY A 44 18.24 -6.84 4.39
C GLY A 44 17.41 -7.94 5.05
N LEU A 45 16.10 -8.04 4.77
CA LEU A 45 15.25 -9.12 5.29
C LEU A 45 15.76 -10.52 4.91
N CYS A 46 16.42 -10.63 3.75
CA CYS A 46 17.01 -11.88 3.27
C CYS A 46 18.54 -11.93 3.40
N ALA A 47 19.16 -11.00 4.14
CA ALA A 47 20.62 -10.96 4.29
C ALA A 47 21.17 -12.22 4.99
N ASP A 48 20.40 -12.78 5.94
CA ASP A 48 20.78 -13.98 6.69
C ASP A 48 20.62 -15.29 5.90
N LEU A 49 19.95 -15.28 4.73
CA LEU A 49 19.74 -16.51 3.95
C LEU A 49 21.02 -17.01 3.25
N LYS A 50 22.11 -16.22 3.25
CA LYS A 50 23.43 -16.60 2.69
C LYS A 50 23.30 -17.32 1.33
N ILE A 51 22.48 -16.79 0.45
CA ILE A 51 22.26 -17.37 -0.87
C ILE A 51 23.38 -16.89 -1.79
N ASP A 52 24.45 -17.68 -1.87
CA ASP A 52 25.47 -17.54 -2.89
C ASP A 52 24.97 -18.19 -4.18
N ILE A 53 24.26 -17.42 -5.00
CA ILE A 53 23.84 -17.89 -6.33
C ILE A 53 25.07 -17.83 -7.24
N THR A 54 25.59 -18.99 -7.63
CA THR A 54 26.69 -19.07 -8.59
C THR A 54 26.17 -19.01 -10.03
N GLU A 55 27.05 -18.70 -10.98
CA GLU A 55 26.70 -18.74 -12.41
C GLU A 55 26.20 -20.13 -12.85
N GLU A 56 26.77 -21.18 -12.26
CA GLU A 56 26.39 -22.57 -12.51
C GLU A 56 24.95 -22.84 -12.05
N ASP A 57 24.56 -22.34 -10.87
CA ASP A 57 23.19 -22.47 -10.35
C ASP A 57 22.18 -21.78 -11.28
N ILE A 58 22.53 -20.61 -11.82
CA ILE A 58 21.68 -19.87 -12.77
C ILE A 58 21.58 -20.63 -14.09
N ALA A 59 22.70 -21.14 -14.61
CA ALA A 59 22.73 -21.89 -15.85
C ALA A 59 21.91 -23.19 -15.75
N GLN A 60 22.00 -23.88 -14.60
CA GLN A 60 21.22 -25.08 -14.33
C GLN A 60 19.74 -24.75 -14.23
N ALA A 61 19.34 -23.77 -13.42
CA ALA A 61 17.94 -23.36 -13.30
C ALA A 61 17.34 -22.94 -14.65
N ARG A 62 18.12 -22.21 -15.46
CA ARG A 62 17.72 -21.81 -16.81
C ARG A 62 17.54 -23.02 -17.75
N LYS A 63 18.44 -24.00 -17.67
CA LYS A 63 18.35 -25.24 -18.46
C LYS A 63 17.17 -26.10 -18.01
N GLU A 64 16.87 -26.17 -16.72
CA GLU A 64 15.72 -26.91 -16.19
C GLU A 64 14.39 -26.24 -16.58
N MET A 65 14.29 -24.92 -16.42
CA MET A 65 13.05 -24.18 -16.70
C MET A 65 12.78 -23.96 -18.19
N TRP A 66 13.83 -23.74 -18.99
CA TRP A 66 13.70 -23.40 -20.42
C TRP A 66 14.36 -24.40 -21.38
N GLY A 67 14.91 -25.52 -20.88
CA GLY A 67 15.46 -26.56 -21.74
C GLY A 67 14.42 -27.24 -22.63
N ASN A 68 13.18 -27.32 -22.15
CA ASN A 68 12.03 -27.82 -22.91
C ASN A 68 11.17 -26.68 -23.50
N PHE A 69 11.69 -25.46 -23.53
CA PHE A 69 10.96 -24.33 -24.09
C PHE A 69 10.82 -24.54 -25.62
N PRO A 70 9.60 -24.57 -26.17
CA PRO A 70 9.39 -24.86 -27.58
C PRO A 70 10.04 -23.77 -28.43
N ARG A 71 11.03 -24.15 -29.24
CA ARG A 71 11.75 -23.23 -30.15
C ARG A 71 11.05 -23.01 -31.49
N GLU A 72 10.02 -23.79 -31.77
CA GLU A 72 9.21 -23.72 -32.98
C GLU A 72 7.91 -22.92 -32.74
N MET A 73 8.04 -21.71 -32.21
CA MET A 73 6.96 -20.71 -32.18
C MET A 73 7.30 -19.54 -33.13
N ILE A 74 7.66 -19.85 -34.37
CA ILE A 74 7.86 -18.88 -35.45
C ILE A 74 7.02 -19.30 -36.65
#